data_AF-A0A4U9TJ47-F1
#
_entry.id   AF-A0A4U9TJ47-F1
#
_cell.length_a   1.000
_cell.length_b   1.000
_cell.length_c   1.000
_cell.angle_alpha   90.00
_cell.angle_beta   90.00
_cell.angle_gamma   90.00
#
_symmetry.space_group_name_H-M   'P 1'
#
loop_
_entity.id
_entity.type
_entity.pdbx_description
1 polymer ?
#
loop_
_entity_poly.entity_id
_entity_poly.type
_entity_poly.pdbx_seq_one_letter_code
_entity_poly.pdbx_strand_id
1 'polypeptide(L)' 'MAEPPFDGVISRAFASLQDMLAWCHHLPAKGQGRFYALKGVCPQDELAQLPEGVSLESVVRLQVPELDGERHLIVLKAH' A
#
# COMPACT_ATOMS: atom_id res chain seq x y z
N MET A 1 -9.65 -5.93 16.29
CA MET A 1 -10.25 -5.47 15.02
C MET A 1 -10.63 -4.02 15.22
N ALA A 2 -10.43 -3.15 14.23
CA ALA A 2 -10.82 -1.75 14.40
C ALA A 2 -12.34 -1.63 14.30
N GLU A 3 -12.97 -1.04 15.32
CA GLU A 3 -14.39 -0.70 15.31
C GLU A 3 -14.49 0.83 15.40
N PRO A 4 -14.86 1.52 14.30
CA PRO A 4 -15.18 1.03 12.96
C PRO A 4 -13.94 0.61 12.12
N PRO A 5 -14.11 -0.24 11.10
CA PRO A 5 -13.03 -0.57 10.17
C PRO A 5 -12.59 0.65 9.35
N PHE A 6 -11.33 0.68 8.91
CA PHE A 6 -10.76 1.83 8.22
C PHE A 6 -11.02 1.79 6.71
N ASP A 7 -11.31 2.94 6.11
CA ASP A 7 -11.39 3.07 4.65
C ASP A 7 -10.00 3.00 3.99
N GLY A 8 -8.95 3.36 4.74
CA GLY A 8 -7.59 3.45 4.23
C GLY A 8 -6.55 3.25 5.32
N VAL A 9 -5.51 2.47 5.00
CA VAL A 9 -4.32 2.30 5.83
C VAL A 9 -3.12 2.82 5.06
N ILE A 10 -2.51 3.89 5.55
CA ILE A 10 -1.30 4.47 4.96
C ILE A 10 -0.06 4.11 5.77
N SER A 11 1.02 3.78 5.06
CA SER A 11 2.29 3.48 5.69
C SER A 11 3.48 4.03 4.90
N ARG A 12 4.55 4.35 5.63
CA ARG A 12 5.83 4.84 5.11
C ARG A 12 6.98 4.07 5.77
N ALA A 13 8.03 3.84 5.01
CA ALA A 13 9.28 3.21 5.47
C ALA A 13 9.15 1.75 5.95
N PHE A 14 8.22 0.99 5.36
CA PHE A 14 8.16 -0.47 5.55
C PHE A 14 9.19 -1.19 4.67
N ALA A 15 9.69 -2.32 5.16
CA ALA A 15 10.59 -3.21 4.44
C ALA A 15 9.96 -3.74 3.14
N SER A 16 8.72 -4.25 3.21
CA SER A 16 8.00 -4.76 2.04
C SER A 16 6.49 -4.50 2.09
N LEU A 17 5.82 -4.57 0.93
CA LEU A 17 4.37 -4.57 0.78
C LEU A 17 3.76 -5.80 1.45
N GLN A 18 4.44 -6.95 1.40
CA GLN A 18 3.98 -8.19 2.02
C GLN A 18 3.88 -8.06 3.54
N ASP A 19 4.88 -7.48 4.19
CA ASP A 19 4.86 -7.24 5.64
C ASP A 19 3.71 -6.30 6.03
N MET A 20 3.53 -5.22 5.26
CA MET A 20 2.44 -4.27 5.47
C MET A 20 1.08 -4.97 5.35
N LEU A 21 0.86 -5.76 4.29
CA LEU A 21 -0.39 -6.49 4.10
C LEU A 21 -0.59 -7.55 5.18
N ALA A 22 0.43 -8.31 5.53
CA ALA A 22 0.36 -9.35 6.56
C ALA A 22 0.00 -8.77 7.93
N TRP A 23 0.60 -7.64 8.32
CA TRP A 23 0.34 -7.03 9.63
C TRP A 23 -0.97 -6.25 9.66
N CYS A 24 -1.32 -5.59 8.56
CA CYS A 24 -2.46 -4.68 8.50
C CYS A 24 -3.72 -5.26 7.84
N HIS A 25 -3.75 -6.54 7.43
CA HIS A 25 -4.91 -7.16 6.78
C HIS A 25 -6.23 -7.02 7.56
N HIS A 26 -6.17 -6.87 8.88
CA HIS A 26 -7.32 -6.81 9.78
C HIS A 26 -7.87 -5.38 10.01
N LEU A 27 -7.23 -4.36 9.43
CA LEU A 27 -7.56 -2.95 9.63
C LEU A 27 -8.59 -2.41 8.60
N PRO A 28 -8.43 -2.67 7.28
CA PRO A 28 -9.34 -2.10 6.31
C PRO A 28 -10.72 -2.76 6.32
N ALA A 29 -11.74 -1.98 5.92
CA ALA A 29 -13.07 -2.51 5.64
C ALA A 29 -13.02 -3.48 4.44
N LYS A 30 -13.58 -4.69 4.59
CA LYS A 30 -13.64 -5.68 3.50
C LYS A 30 -14.38 -5.10 2.28
N GLY A 31 -13.86 -5.32 1.08
CA GLY A 31 -14.42 -4.84 -0.18
C GLY A 31 -14.25 -3.35 -0.51
N GLN A 32 -13.94 -2.48 0.47
CA GLN A 32 -13.80 -1.02 0.26
C GLN A 32 -12.47 -0.43 0.73
N GLY A 33 -11.77 -1.13 1.62
CA GLY A 33 -10.54 -0.67 2.23
C GLY A 33 -9.35 -0.67 1.28
N ARG A 34 -8.51 0.36 1.42
CA ARG A 34 -7.30 0.54 0.62
C ARG A 34 -6.04 0.56 1.47
N PHE A 35 -4.96 0.06 0.90
CA PHE A 35 -3.62 0.19 1.44
C PHE A 35 -2.83 1.19 0.60
N TYR A 36 -2.19 2.13 1.27
CA TYR A 36 -1.37 3.18 0.68
C TYR A 36 0.06 3.01 1.17
N ALA A 37 0.95 2.55 0.29
CA ALA A 37 2.36 2.36 0.63
C ALA A 37 3.22 3.40 -0.08
N LEU A 38 3.93 4.23 0.70
CA LEU A 38 4.86 5.20 0.14
C LEU A 38 6.26 4.58 0.01
N LYS A 39 6.74 4.44 -1.22
CA LYS A 39 8.08 3.90 -1.53
C LYS A 39 8.92 4.88 -2.35
N GLY A 40 10.24 4.72 -2.28
CA GLY A 40 11.16 5.51 -3.12
C GLY A 40 11.09 5.04 -4.57
N VAL A 41 11.44 3.77 -4.79
CA VAL A 41 11.40 3.13 -6.10
C VAL A 41 10.13 2.30 -6.25
N CYS A 42 9.63 2.15 -7.48
CA CYS A 42 8.49 1.30 -7.77
C CYS A 42 8.83 -0.18 -7.49
N PRO A 43 8.13 -0.86 -6.55
CA PRO A 43 8.48 -2.20 -6.10
C PRO A 43 7.87 -3.28 -7.00
N GLN A 44 8.31 -3.38 -8.26
CA GLN A 44 7.72 -4.31 -9.24
C GLN A 44 7.75 -5.77 -8.77
N ASP A 45 8.86 -6.21 -8.17
CA ASP A 45 9.00 -7.57 -7.64
C ASP A 45 8.00 -7.88 -6.52
N GLU A 46 7.72 -6.91 -5.65
CA GLU A 46 6.76 -7.09 -4.55
C GLU A 46 5.32 -7.06 -5.05
N LEU A 47 5.05 -6.28 -6.10
CA LEU A 47 3.74 -6.26 -6.77
C LEU A 47 3.44 -7.59 -7.46
N ALA A 48 4.45 -8.30 -7.95
CA ALA A 48 4.29 -9.63 -8.52
C ALA A 48 3.98 -10.71 -7.46
N GLN A 49 4.26 -10.42 -6.17
CA GLN A 49 4.08 -11.34 -5.05
C GLN A 49 2.93 -10.91 -4.12
N LEU A 50 1.93 -10.19 -4.65
CA LEU A 50 0.78 -9.81 -3.85
C LEU A 50 -0.02 -11.05 -3.42
N PRO A 51 -0.50 -11.11 -2.16
CA PRO A 51 -1.30 -12.20 -1.67
C PRO A 51 -2.68 -12.26 -2.34
N GLU A 52 -3.29 -13.44 -2.37
CA GLU A 52 -4.67 -13.60 -2.83
C GLU A 52 -5.63 -12.72 -2.01
N GLY A 53 -6.55 -12.03 -2.69
CA GLY A 53 -7.46 -11.07 -2.07
C GLY A 53 -6.93 -9.64 -1.99
N VAL A 54 -5.70 -9.36 -2.45
CA VAL A 54 -5.20 -7.99 -2.63
C VAL A 54 -4.81 -7.77 -4.08
N SER A 55 -5.28 -6.67 -4.66
CA SER A 55 -4.93 -6.29 -6.04
C SER A 55 -4.32 -4.89 -6.08
N LEU A 56 -3.36 -4.69 -6.99
CA LEU A 56 -2.87 -3.35 -7.31
C LEU A 56 -3.99 -2.52 -7.96
N GLU A 57 -4.33 -1.38 -7.34
CA GLU A 57 -5.29 -0.42 -7.88
C GLU A 57 -4.58 0.64 -8.72
N SER A 58 -3.49 1.24 -8.20
CA SER A 58 -2.68 2.19 -8.96
C SER A 58 -1.28 2.40 -8.37
N VAL A 59 -0.35 2.88 -9.20
CA VAL A 59 0.95 3.38 -8.78
C VAL A 59 1.06 4.84 -9.20
N VAL A 60 1.14 5.73 -8.23
CA VAL A 60 1.23 7.18 -8.47
C VAL A 60 2.67 7.62 -8.22
N ARG A 61 3.37 8.04 -9.28
CA ARG A 61 4.67 8.69 -9.14
C ARG A 61 4.47 10.11 -8.63
N LEU A 62 5.04 10.42 -7.47
CA LEU A 62 4.97 11.71 -6.83
C LEU A 62 6.20 12.55 -7.25
N GLN A 63 5.93 13.79 -7.62
CA GLN A 63 6.95 14.82 -7.78
C GLN A 63 6.99 15.63 -6.49
N VAL A 64 8.03 15.38 -5.67
CA VAL A 64 8.19 16.09 -4.40
C VAL A 64 9.13 17.27 -4.64
N PRO A 65 8.69 18.51 -4.39
CA PRO A 65 9.55 19.68 -4.50
C PRO A 65 10.81 19.51 -3.64
N GLU A 66 11.95 19.98 -4.15
CA GLU A 66 13.23 20.03 -3.41
C GLU A 66 13.82 18.66 -3.02
N LEU A 67 13.30 17.56 -3.56
CA LEU A 67 13.80 16.20 -3.32
C LEU A 67 14.44 15.61 -4.57
N ASP A 68 15.75 15.36 -4.52
CA ASP A 68 16.47 14.56 -5.52
C ASP A 68 16.21 13.06 -5.29
N GLY A 69 14.98 12.62 -5.58
CA GLY A 69 14.63 11.21 -5.46
C GLY A 69 13.21 10.89 -5.93
N GLU A 70 13.05 9.70 -6.51
CA GLU A 70 11.73 9.21 -6.88
C GLU A 70 10.91 8.89 -5.63
N ARG A 71 9.60 9.16 -5.72
CA ARG A 71 8.61 8.73 -4.74
C ARG A 71 7.43 8.14 -5.49
N HIS A 72 6.95 7.02 -4.99
CA HIS A 72 5.83 6.28 -5.54
C HIS A 72 4.86 6.00 -4.41
N LEU A 73 3.60 6.34 -4.64
CA LEU A 73 2.48 5.94 -3.80
C LEU A 73 1.82 4.73 -4.48
N ILE A 74 1.91 3.58 -3.83
CA ILE A 74 1.27 2.36 -4.27
C ILE A 74 -0.09 2.28 -3.59
N VAL A 75 -1.16 2.16 -4.37
CA VAL A 75 -2.53 1.98 -3.90
C VAL A 75 -2.94 0.54 -4.19
N LEU A 76 -3.24 -0.21 -3.13
CA LEU A 76 -3.70 -1.59 -3.21
C LEU A 76 -5.12 -1.66 -2.66
N LYS A 77 -5.96 -2.50 -3.26
CA LYS A 77 -7.32 -2.76 -2.81
C LYS A 77 -7.39 -4.15 -2.19
N ALA A 78 -7.95 -4.23 -0.98
CA ALA A 78 -8.30 -5.49 -0.34
C ALA A 78 -9.74 -5.89 -0.70
N HIS A 79 -9.92 -7.14 -1.13
CA HIS A 79 -11.23 -7.72 -1.46
C HIS A 79 -11.86 -8.41 -0.26
#